data_AF-A0A7J9Z039-F1
#
_entry.id   AF-A0A7J9Z039-F1
#
_cell.length_a   1.000
_cell.length_b   1.000
_cell.length_c   1.000
_cell.angle_alpha   90.00
_cell.angle_beta   90.00
_cell.angle_gamma   90.00
#
_symmetry.space_group_name_H-M   'P 1'
#
loop_
_entity.id
_entity.type
_entity.pdbx_description
1 polymer ?
#
loop_
_entity_poly.entity_id
_entity_poly.type
_entity_poly.pdbx_seq_one_letter_code
_entity_poly.pdbx_strand_id
1 'polypeptide(L)' 'MADLSFTTAGESHGPGLVAVVEGLPAGLELDRERIDREMARRQLGHGRGGRMKIERDAVEVRSGI' A
#
# COMPACT_ATOMS: atom_id res chain seq x y z
N MET A 1 14.94 15.61 -12.41
CA MET A 1 14.14 14.84 -11.44
C MET A 1 13.49 13.73 -12.24
N ALA A 2 13.65 12.47 -11.84
CA ALA A 2 13.01 11.38 -12.57
C ALA A 2 11.49 11.53 -12.47
N ASP A 3 10.76 11.21 -13.54
CA ASP A 3 9.30 11.19 -13.51
C ASP A 3 8.82 10.15 -12.48
N LEU A 4 7.72 10.48 -11.76
CA LEU A 4 7.14 9.57 -10.79
C LEU A 4 6.47 8.40 -11.53
N SER A 5 6.94 7.17 -11.29
CA SER A 5 6.37 5.94 -11.84
C SER A 5 5.74 5.10 -10.74
N PHE A 6 4.59 4.49 -11.03
CA PHE A 6 3.86 3.61 -10.13
C PHE A 6 3.45 2.34 -10.88
N THR A 7 4.07 1.21 -10.50
CA THR A 7 3.81 -0.10 -11.11
C THR A 7 3.27 -1.06 -10.06
N THR A 8 2.24 -1.83 -10.39
CA THR A 8 1.63 -2.82 -9.50
C THR A 8 1.60 -4.21 -10.11
N ALA A 9 1.68 -5.24 -9.27
CA ALA A 9 1.54 -6.62 -9.68
C ALA A 9 0.86 -7.46 -8.58
N GLY A 10 0.35 -8.63 -8.96
CA GLY A 10 -0.29 -9.60 -8.06
C GLY A 10 -1.75 -9.86 -8.40
N GLU A 11 -2.32 -10.85 -7.72
CA GLU A 11 -3.68 -11.34 -7.93
C GLU A 11 -4.45 -11.30 -6.61
N SER A 12 -5.76 -11.04 -6.65
CA SER A 12 -6.60 -10.93 -5.45
C SER A 12 -6.64 -12.19 -4.59
N HIS A 13 -6.39 -13.36 -5.19
CA HIS A 13 -6.30 -14.65 -4.49
C HIS A 13 -4.87 -15.23 -4.52
N GLY A 14 -3.90 -14.43 -4.96
CA GLY A 14 -2.50 -14.81 -4.95
C GLY A 14 -1.85 -14.63 -3.58
N PRO A 15 -0.54 -14.89 -3.47
CA PRO A 15 0.18 -14.79 -2.20
C PRO A 15 0.29 -13.35 -1.66
N GLY A 16 0.06 -12.34 -2.50
CA GLY A 16 0.09 -10.94 -2.09
C GLY A 16 0.06 -9.99 -3.29
N LEU A 17 0.01 -8.70 -2.98
CA LEU A 17 0.10 -7.60 -3.94
C LEU A 17 1.41 -6.85 -3.74
N VAL A 18 2.01 -6.37 -4.83
CA VAL A 18 3.24 -5.58 -4.81
C VAL A 18 3.02 -4.29 -5.57
N ALA A 19 3.58 -3.20 -5.03
CA ALA A 19 3.68 -1.93 -5.72
C ALA A 19 5.14 -1.45 -5.69
N VAL A 20 5.62 -0.91 -6.82
CA VAL A 20 6.92 -0.28 -6.95
C VAL A 20 6.70 1.18 -7.30
N VAL A 21 7.28 2.08 -6.51
CA VAL A 21 7.20 3.53 -6.69
C VAL A 21 8.60 4.06 -6.97
N GLU A 22 8.80 4.67 -8.12
CA GLU A 22 10.11 5.16 -8.57
C GLU A 22 10.08 6.67 -8.79
N GLY A 23 11.24 7.32 -8.70
CA GLY A 23 11.38 8.77 -8.91
C GLY A 23 11.15 9.63 -7.66
N LEU A 24 10.98 9.00 -6.49
CA LEU A 24 10.91 9.72 -5.21
C LEU A 24 12.28 10.34 -4.86
N PRO A 25 12.31 11.57 -4.31
CA PRO A 25 13.55 12.19 -3.86
C PRO A 25 14.12 11.49 -2.63
N ALA A 26 15.45 11.43 -2.56
CA ALA A 26 16.15 10.95 -1.37
C ALA A 26 15.86 11.85 -0.15
N GLY A 27 15.78 11.25 1.04
CA GLY A 27 15.47 11.96 2.28
C GLY A 27 13.99 12.27 2.51
N LEU A 28 13.10 11.80 1.63
CA LEU A 28 11.67 11.81 1.91
C LEU A 28 11.37 10.87 3.08
N GLU A 29 10.82 11.41 4.16
CA GLU A 29 10.43 10.61 5.31
C GLU A 29 9.20 9.74 5.00
N LEU A 30 9.29 8.47 5.36
CA LEU A 30 8.20 7.51 5.23
C LEU A 30 7.51 7.32 6.60
N ASP A 31 6.27 7.79 6.71
CA ASP A 31 5.43 7.63 7.90
C ASP A 31 4.63 6.32 7.78
N ARG A 32 5.05 5.31 8.56
CA ARG A 32 4.44 3.98 8.55
C ARG A 32 3.03 4.00 9.12
N GLU A 33 2.81 4.74 10.20
CA GLU A 33 1.53 4.89 10.88
C GLU A 33 0.49 5.55 9.96
N ARG A 34 0.91 6.46 9.09
CA ARG A 34 0.05 7.05 8.06
C ARG A 34 -0.33 6.03 7.00
N ILE A 35 0.61 5.20 6.53
CA ILE A 35 0.31 4.12 5.57
C ILE A 35 -0.72 3.15 6.16
N ASP A 36 -0.50 2.70 7.40
CA ASP A 36 -1.40 1.75 8.06
C ASP A 36 -2.79 2.35 8.30
N ARG A 37 -2.89 3.65 8.62
CA ARG A 37 -4.18 4.36 8.70
C ARG A 37 -4.92 4.41 7.36
N GLU A 38 -4.22 4.70 6.26
CA GLU A 38 -4.84 4.70 4.94
C GLU A 38 -5.26 3.28 4.50
N MET A 39 -4.49 2.25 4.86
CA MET A 39 -4.89 0.85 4.63
C MET A 39 -6.18 0.49 5.39
N ALA A 40 -6.28 0.85 6.67
CA ALA A 40 -7.49 0.64 7.46
C ALA A 40 -8.70 1.40 6.88
N ARG A 41 -8.48 2.62 6.38
CA ARG A 41 -9.54 3.43 5.74
C ARG A 41 -10.18 2.74 4.54
N ARG A 42 -9.45 1.91 3.78
CA ARG A 42 -9.97 1.18 2.60
C ARG A 42 -11.13 0.23 2.96
N GLN A 43 -11.18 -0.21 4.21
CA GLN A 43 -12.21 -1.11 4.73
C GLN A 43 -13.55 -0.39 4.99
N LEU A 44 -13.57 0.94 5.01
CA LEU A 44 -14.72 1.75 5.46
C LEU A 44 -15.65 2.24 4.33
N GLY A 45 -15.42 1.84 3.07
CA GLY A 45 -16.20 2.32 1.92
C GLY A 45 -17.66 1.82 1.87
N HIS A 46 -18.52 2.52 1.13
CA HIS A 46 -19.87 2.03 0.85
C HIS A 46 -19.83 0.69 0.10
N GLY A 47 -20.71 -0.25 0.47
CA GLY A 47 -20.75 -1.60 -0.10
C GLY A 47 -19.67 -2.56 0.41
N ARG A 48 -18.84 -2.17 1.40
CA ARG A 48 -17.92 -3.09 2.05
C ARG A 48 -18.67 -4.00 3.03
N GLY A 49 -18.62 -5.31 2.80
CA GLY A 49 -19.26 -6.32 3.64
C GLY A 49 -18.43 -6.70 4.88
N GLY A 50 -18.98 -7.58 5.71
CA GLY A 50 -18.34 -8.01 6.98
C GLY A 50 -16.94 -8.59 6.84
N ARG A 51 -16.59 -9.17 5.67
CA ARG A 51 -15.25 -9.71 5.39
C ARG A 51 -14.15 -8.66 5.48
N MET A 52 -14.41 -7.40 5.09
CA MET A 52 -13.37 -6.37 5.18
C MET A 52 -13.03 -5.96 6.61
N LYS A 53 -13.95 -6.13 7.55
CA LYS A 53 -13.72 -5.82 8.98
C LYS A 53 -12.70 -6.75 9.64
N ILE A 54 -12.41 -7.88 9.02
CA ILE A 54 -11.48 -8.89 9.53
C ILE A 54 -10.18 -8.95 8.71
N GLU A 55 -10.06 -8.15 7.65
CA GLU A 55 -8.80 -8.04 6.90
C GLU A 55 -7.75 -7.33 7.75
N ARG A 56 -6.54 -7.89 7.74
CA ARG A 56 -5.39 -7.42 8.52
C ARG A 56 -4.17 -7.17 7.64
N ASP A 57 -4.43 -6.83 6.37
CA ASP A 57 -3.37 -6.60 5.41
C ASP A 57 -2.46 -5.46 5.91
N ALA A 58 -1.16 -5.73 5.87
CA ALA A 58 -0.13 -4.78 6.26
C ALA A 58 0.87 -4.63 5.11
N VAL A 59 1.39 -3.42 4.95
CA VAL A 59 2.44 -3.16 3.96
C VAL A 59 3.78 -3.67 4.48
N GLU A 60 4.55 -4.31 3.63
CA GLU A 60 5.96 -4.63 3.90
C GLU A 60 6.82 -3.78 2.97
N VAL A 61 7.73 -2.97 3.52
CA VAL A 61 8.65 -2.18 2.71
C VAL A 61 9.91 -3.01 2.47
N ARG A 62 10.23 -3.29 1.20
CA ARG A 62 11.32 -4.18 0.82
C ARG A 62 12.59 -3.46 0.34
N SER A 63 12.49 -2.20 -0.06
CA SER A 63 13.61 -1.40 -0.58
C SER A 63 13.30 0.10 -0.58
N GLY A 64 14.32 0.93 -0.82
CA GLY A 64 14.17 2.36 -1.11
C GLY A 64 14.10 3.29 0.11
N ILE A 65 14.34 2.76 1.32
CA ILE A 65 14.49 3.52 2.57
C ILE A 65 15.95 3.49 3.03
#